data_AF-A0A3L7X776-F1
#
_entry.id   AF-A0A3L7X776-F1
#
_cell.length_a   1.000
_cell.length_b   1.000
_cell.length_c   1.000
_cell.angle_alpha   90.00
_cell.angle_beta   90.00
_cell.angle_gamma   90.00
#
_symmetry.space_group_name_H-M   'P 1'
#
loop_
_entity.id
_entity.type
_entity.pdbx_description
1 polymer ?
#
loop_
_entity_poly.entity_id
_entity_poly.type
_entity_poly.pdbx_seq_one_letter_code
_entity_poly.pdbx_strand_id
1 'polypeptide(L)'
;MVDVASRLTNRVQVSTDGLRLYVEAVEAGFGGDVDWATIVKSYEGEALGEGRYSPPRVVSTEKTVMVGAPDKALISTYYVERQNLTMRMNMRRFTRLTNAFSKKRENLEAAVALHFISYNFIRKHGTIKMTPAMAAGITARPWTMGEIVWLAG
;
A
#
# COMPACT_ATOMS: atom_id res chain seq x y z
N MET A 1 12.90 -6.69 1.63
CA MET A 1 12.36 -6.46 0.27
C MET A 1 12.63 -7.59 -0.72
N VAL A 2 13.28 -8.70 -0.31
CA VAL A 2 13.72 -9.77 -1.22
C VAL A 2 12.58 -10.38 -2.06
N ASP A 3 11.43 -10.69 -1.45
CA ASP A 3 10.28 -11.23 -2.19
C ASP A 3 9.83 -10.30 -3.33
N VAL A 4 9.63 -9.02 -3.03
CA VAL A 4 9.22 -8.02 -4.03
C VAL A 4 10.27 -7.88 -5.13
N ALA A 5 11.55 -7.76 -4.75
CA ALA A 5 12.64 -7.61 -5.71
C ALA A 5 12.73 -8.82 -6.67
N SER A 6 12.57 -10.04 -6.16
CA SER A 6 12.60 -11.26 -6.98
C SER A 6 11.51 -11.36 -8.03
N ARG A 7 10.43 -10.57 -7.89
CA ARG A 7 9.26 -10.57 -8.78
C ARG A 7 9.28 -9.43 -9.79
N LEU A 8 10.25 -8.53 -9.71
CA LEU A 8 10.41 -7.40 -10.61
C LEU A 8 11.48 -7.72 -11.65
N THR A 9 11.20 -7.40 -12.90
CA THR A 9 12.12 -7.63 -14.03
C THR A 9 12.83 -6.36 -14.49
N ASN A 10 12.46 -5.21 -13.91
CA ASN A 10 12.99 -3.90 -14.25
C ASN A 10 13.37 -3.14 -12.98
N ARG A 11 14.31 -2.21 -13.13
CA ARG A 11 14.60 -1.20 -12.12
C ARG A 11 13.34 -0.39 -11.82
N VAL A 12 13.06 -0.17 -10.54
CA VAL A 12 11.87 0.54 -10.06
C VAL A 12 12.24 1.68 -9.12
N GLN A 13 11.30 2.62 -8.97
CA GLN A 13 11.36 3.62 -7.92
C GLN A 13 10.62 3.15 -6.67
N VAL A 14 11.28 3.24 -5.52
CA VAL A 14 10.71 2.93 -4.20
C VAL A 14 10.70 4.19 -3.34
N SER A 15 9.58 4.44 -2.67
CA SER A 15 9.45 5.52 -1.68
C SER A 15 9.10 4.92 -0.33
N THR A 16 9.89 5.21 0.70
CA THR A 16 9.63 4.74 2.07
C THR A 16 9.51 5.92 3.03
N ASP A 17 8.96 5.66 4.21
CA ASP A 17 9.18 6.57 5.33
C ASP A 17 10.65 6.50 5.80
N GLY A 18 11.03 7.38 6.73
CA GLY A 18 12.39 7.47 7.26
C GLY A 18 12.80 6.36 8.24
N LEU A 19 12.05 5.27 8.36
CA LEU A 19 12.41 4.16 9.27
C LEU A 19 13.72 3.50 8.83
N ARG A 20 14.71 3.52 9.73
CA ARG A 20 16.07 3.02 9.48
C ARG A 20 16.14 1.56 8.99
N LEU A 21 15.18 0.72 9.38
CA LEU A 21 15.09 -0.68 8.93
C LEU A 21 14.94 -0.83 7.41
N TYR A 22 14.46 0.20 6.71
CA TYR A 22 14.38 0.15 5.25
C TYR A 22 15.74 0.16 4.58
N VAL A 23 16.79 0.72 5.21
CA VAL A 23 18.15 0.69 4.65
C VAL A 23 18.59 -0.74 4.41
N GLU A 24 18.61 -1.55 5.47
CA GLU A 24 18.99 -2.96 5.42
C GLU A 24 18.02 -3.76 4.52
N ALA A 25 16.72 -3.49 4.61
CA ALA A 25 15.72 -4.25 3.87
C ALA A 25 15.74 -3.99 2.35
N VAL A 26 16.05 -2.76 1.93
CA VAL A 26 16.17 -2.35 0.51
C VAL A 26 17.49 -2.86 -0.04
N GLU A 27 18.61 -2.68 0.68
CA GLU A 27 19.91 -3.20 0.27
C GLU A 27 19.88 -4.73 0.10
N ALA A 28 19.31 -5.46 1.06
CA ALA A 28 19.21 -6.91 0.98
C ALA A 28 18.33 -7.41 -0.18
N GLY A 29 17.35 -6.60 -0.62
CA GLY A 29 16.43 -6.99 -1.70
C GLY A 29 16.89 -6.55 -3.09
N PHE A 30 17.29 -5.29 -3.23
CA PHE A 30 17.58 -4.64 -4.50
C PHE A 30 19.06 -4.32 -4.71
N GLY A 31 19.89 -4.37 -3.66
CA GLY A 31 21.25 -3.86 -3.70
C GLY A 31 21.26 -2.41 -4.17
N GLY A 32 21.96 -2.14 -5.28
CA GLY A 32 21.98 -0.84 -5.96
C GLY A 32 21.01 -0.69 -7.14
N ASP A 33 20.24 -1.72 -7.49
CA ASP A 33 19.35 -1.71 -8.66
C ASP A 33 17.93 -1.22 -8.32
N VAL A 34 17.88 -0.04 -7.72
CA VAL A 34 16.64 0.64 -7.33
C VAL A 34 16.85 2.14 -7.29
N ASP A 35 15.82 2.91 -7.63
CA ASP A 35 15.77 4.34 -7.38
C ASP A 35 15.00 4.58 -6.08
N TRP A 36 15.72 4.70 -4.97
CA TRP A 36 15.12 4.74 -3.64
C TRP A 36 15.27 6.12 -3.00
N ALA A 37 14.15 6.63 -2.49
CA ALA A 37 14.13 7.83 -1.65
C ALA A 37 13.25 7.62 -0.42
N THR A 38 13.62 8.33 0.65
CA THR A 38 12.80 8.45 1.85
C THR A 38 12.03 9.76 1.83
N ILE A 39 10.85 9.76 2.45
CA ILE A 39 10.05 10.96 2.69
C ILE A 39 9.62 11.01 4.16
N VAL A 40 9.96 12.11 4.83
CA VAL A 40 9.64 12.36 6.23
C VAL A 40 8.73 13.57 6.30
N LYS A 41 7.54 13.39 6.87
CA LYS A 41 6.56 14.47 7.09
C LYS A 41 6.61 14.86 8.56
N SER A 42 6.88 16.13 8.83
CA SER A 42 6.76 16.71 10.18
C SER A 42 5.37 17.29 10.34
N TYR A 43 4.72 16.98 11.45
CA TYR A 43 3.36 17.42 11.75
C TYR A 43 3.37 18.41 12.93
N GLU A 44 2.38 19.30 12.98
CA GLU A 44 2.13 20.13 14.16
C GLU A 44 1.79 19.23 15.36
N GLY A 45 2.07 19.72 16.57
CA GLY A 45 1.67 19.03 17.80
C GLY A 45 0.16 18.81 17.87
N GLU A 46 -0.28 17.76 18.56
CA GLU A 46 -1.71 17.47 18.71
C GLU A 46 -2.44 18.64 19.37
N ALA A 47 -3.51 19.12 18.72
CA ALA A 47 -4.37 20.14 19.31
C ALA A 47 -5.10 19.56 20.54
N LEU A 48 -4.87 20.18 21.71
CA LEU A 48 -5.62 19.89 22.92
C LEU A 48 -6.98 20.63 22.85
N GLY A 49 -8.08 19.88 22.72
CA GLY A 49 -9.45 20.43 22.75
C GLY A 49 -10.19 20.33 21.40
N GLU A 50 -10.90 21.39 21.02
CA GLU A 50 -11.60 21.48 19.72
C GLU A 50 -10.58 21.33 18.57
N GLY A 51 -10.65 20.21 17.85
CA GLY A 51 -9.68 19.84 16.82
C GLY A 51 -8.92 18.54 17.08
N ARG A 52 -9.11 17.87 18.22
CA ARG A 52 -8.46 16.58 18.55
C ARG A 52 -8.64 15.49 17.49
N TYR A 53 -9.77 15.49 16.78
CA TYR A 53 -10.07 14.51 15.72
C TYR A 53 -9.73 15.01 14.32
N SER A 54 -9.27 16.25 14.18
CA SER A 54 -8.79 16.78 12.91
C SER A 54 -7.39 16.25 12.63
N PRO A 55 -7.06 15.88 11.38
CA PRO A 55 -5.69 15.52 11.04
C PRO A 55 -4.73 16.68 11.37
N PRO A 56 -3.57 16.40 12.01
CA PRO A 56 -2.60 17.44 12.28
C PRO A 56 -2.07 18.01 10.96
N ARG A 57 -1.79 19.31 10.95
CA ARG A 57 -1.27 19.98 9.76
C ARG A 57 0.18 19.53 9.53
N VAL A 58 0.51 19.25 8.27
CA VAL A 58 1.90 18.99 7.87
C VAL A 58 2.66 20.31 7.86
N VAL A 59 3.71 20.41 8.67
CA VAL A 59 4.60 21.57 8.79
C VAL A 59 5.64 21.57 7.68
N SER A 60 6.28 20.41 7.46
CA SER A 60 7.32 20.25 6.46
C SER A 60 7.33 18.84 5.90
N THR A 61 7.92 18.69 4.73
CA THR A 61 8.13 17.40 4.08
C THR A 61 9.54 17.39 3.54
N GLU A 62 10.36 16.49 4.06
CA GLU A 62 11.73 16.28 3.64
C GLU A 62 11.79 15.04 2.74
N LYS A 63 12.43 15.18 1.57
CA LYS A 63 12.64 14.09 0.62
C LYS A 63 14.13 13.88 0.45
N THR A 64 14.61 12.69 0.77
CA THR A 64 16.05 12.37 0.70
C THR A 64 16.26 11.22 -0.26
N VAL A 65 17.06 11.46 -1.30
CA VAL A 65 17.48 10.39 -2.23
C VAL A 65 18.52 9.55 -1.52
N MET A 66 18.27 8.26 -1.42
CA MET A 66 19.17 7.30 -0.78
C MET A 66 20.03 6.58 -1.82
N VAL A 67 19.43 6.14 -2.93
CA VAL A 67 20.09 5.38 -4.01
C VAL A 67 19.49 5.77 -5.35
N GLY A 68 20.33 5.84 -6.38
CA GLY A 68 19.89 6.02 -7.76
C GLY A 68 19.42 7.43 -8.10
N ALA A 69 18.51 7.53 -9.08
CA ALA A 69 18.00 8.80 -9.61
C ALA A 69 16.45 8.81 -9.63
N PRO A 70 15.79 8.76 -8.45
CA PRO A 70 14.33 8.78 -8.38
C PRO A 70 13.77 10.12 -8.86
N ASP A 71 12.62 10.06 -9.54
CA ASP A 71 11.83 11.24 -9.87
C ASP A 71 11.25 11.85 -8.58
N LYS A 72 11.79 13.03 -8.23
CA LYS A 72 11.42 13.77 -7.03
C LYS A 72 9.93 14.14 -6.97
N ALA A 73 9.27 14.29 -8.11
CA ALA A 73 7.84 14.59 -8.16
C ALA A 73 6.99 13.41 -7.68
N LEU A 74 7.44 12.18 -7.93
CA LEU A 74 6.71 10.95 -7.60
C LEU A 74 6.99 10.43 -6.18
N ILE A 75 8.05 10.91 -5.51
CA ILE A 75 8.36 10.51 -4.13
C ILE A 75 7.18 10.88 -3.23
N SER A 76 6.49 9.86 -2.71
CA SER A 76 5.37 10.05 -1.79
C SER A 76 5.02 8.76 -1.04
N THR A 77 4.39 8.90 0.14
CA THR A 77 3.74 7.80 0.87
C THR A 77 2.24 7.71 0.57
N TYR A 78 1.71 8.59 -0.28
CA TYR A 78 0.27 8.72 -0.50
C TYR A 78 -0.36 7.41 -0.99
N TYR A 79 0.30 6.69 -1.89
CA TYR A 79 -0.23 5.44 -2.44
C TYR A 79 -0.40 4.36 -1.37
N VAL A 80 0.61 4.15 -0.52
CA VAL A 80 0.53 3.16 0.57
C VAL A 80 -0.43 3.62 1.67
N GLU A 81 -0.48 4.91 1.98
CA GLU A 81 -1.46 5.48 2.92
C GLU A 81 -2.89 5.25 2.43
N ARG A 82 -3.16 5.50 1.14
CA ARG A 82 -4.46 5.29 0.50
C ARG A 82 -4.84 3.82 0.45
N GLN A 83 -3.89 2.93 0.16
CA GLN A 83 -4.10 1.48 0.19
C GLN A 83 -4.45 1.01 1.60
N ASN A 84 -3.69 1.43 2.62
CA ASN A 84 -3.95 1.10 4.02
C ASN A 84 -5.32 1.58 4.48
N LEU A 85 -5.72 2.80 4.12
CA LEU A 85 -7.07 3.30 4.38
C LEU A 85 -8.13 2.42 3.71
N THR A 86 -7.93 2.08 2.44
CA THR A 86 -8.86 1.23 1.69
C THR A 86 -9.02 -0.14 2.35
N MET A 87 -7.92 -0.77 2.76
CA MET A 87 -7.94 -2.05 3.46
C MET A 87 -8.69 -1.96 4.79
N ARG A 88 -8.44 -0.94 5.61
CA ARG A 88 -9.13 -0.75 6.90
C ARG A 88 -10.62 -0.49 6.75
N MET A 89 -11.02 0.24 5.71
CA MET A 89 -12.42 0.57 5.46
C MET A 89 -13.22 -0.61 4.87
N ASN A 90 -12.56 -1.51 4.14
CA ASN A 90 -13.22 -2.62 3.45
C ASN A 90 -13.01 -3.97 4.14
N MET A 91 -12.12 -4.05 5.13
CA MET A 91 -11.86 -5.27 5.89
C MET A 91 -11.84 -5.01 7.39
N ARG A 92 -12.91 -5.43 8.07
CA ARG A 92 -13.12 -5.24 9.52
C ARG A 92 -12.01 -5.84 10.40
N ARG A 93 -11.25 -6.82 9.90
CA ARG A 93 -10.12 -7.44 10.61
C ARG A 93 -8.99 -6.46 10.96
N PHE A 94 -8.90 -5.33 10.25
CA PHE A 94 -7.96 -4.24 10.57
C PHE A 94 -8.63 -3.04 11.27
N THR A 95 -9.88 -3.17 11.69
CA THR A 95 -10.57 -2.16 12.49
C THR A 95 -10.43 -2.48 13.97
N ARG A 96 -10.27 -1.47 14.82
CA ARG A 96 -10.25 -1.63 16.29
C ARG A 96 -11.68 -1.73 16.84
N LEU A 97 -11.82 -2.29 18.05
CA LEU A 97 -13.10 -2.35 18.79
C LEU A 97 -14.22 -3.05 18.00
N THR A 98 -13.91 -4.20 17.43
CA THR A 98 -14.88 -5.02 16.69
C THR A 98 -14.67 -6.50 16.99
N ASN A 99 -15.74 -7.30 16.89
CA ASN A 99 -15.69 -8.75 17.07
C ASN A 99 -15.14 -9.51 15.85
N ALA A 100 -14.88 -8.80 14.74
CA ALA A 100 -14.48 -9.38 13.46
C ALA A 100 -12.95 -9.59 13.32
N PHE A 101 -12.28 -10.04 14.38
CA PHE A 101 -10.83 -10.28 14.38
C PHE A 101 -10.48 -11.72 13.95
N SER A 102 -9.26 -11.90 13.42
CA SER A 102 -8.72 -13.23 13.14
C SER A 102 -8.10 -13.83 14.39
N LYS A 103 -8.56 -15.02 14.80
CA LYS A 103 -7.91 -15.82 15.87
C LYS A 103 -6.69 -16.61 15.39
N LYS A 104 -6.64 -16.89 14.09
CA LYS A 104 -5.61 -17.68 13.41
C LYS A 104 -4.98 -16.84 12.31
N ARG A 105 -3.67 -16.99 12.09
CA ARG A 105 -2.94 -16.24 11.06
C ARG A 105 -3.46 -16.55 9.66
N GLU A 106 -3.75 -17.82 9.40
CA GLU A 106 -4.24 -18.32 8.11
C GLU A 106 -5.58 -17.66 7.73
N ASN A 107 -6.44 -17.40 8.72
CA ASN A 107 -7.71 -16.70 8.51
C ASN A 107 -7.52 -15.21 8.17
N LEU A 108 -6.46 -14.58 8.68
CA LEU A 108 -6.11 -13.21 8.29
C LEU A 108 -5.55 -13.20 6.86
N GLU A 109 -4.65 -14.11 6.55
CA GLU A 109 -4.07 -14.26 5.20
C GLU A 109 -5.15 -14.49 4.15
N ALA A 110 -6.08 -15.43 4.39
CA ALA A 110 -7.21 -15.69 3.52
C ALA A 110 -8.09 -14.45 3.31
N ALA A 111 -8.35 -13.68 4.37
CA ALA A 111 -9.15 -12.47 4.26
C ALA A 111 -8.44 -11.34 3.48
N VAL A 112 -7.13 -11.19 3.68
CA VAL A 112 -6.29 -10.26 2.91
C VAL A 112 -6.29 -10.67 1.44
N ALA A 113 -6.14 -11.96 1.14
CA ALA A 113 -6.20 -12.49 -0.23
C ALA A 113 -7.56 -12.20 -0.89
N LEU A 114 -8.67 -12.51 -0.21
CA LEU A 114 -10.03 -12.21 -0.68
C LEU A 114 -10.23 -10.71 -0.94
N HIS A 115 -9.71 -9.86 -0.05
CA HIS A 115 -9.76 -8.41 -0.24
C HIS A 115 -9.02 -7.98 -1.52
N PHE A 116 -7.79 -8.46 -1.73
CA PHE A 116 -7.00 -8.08 -2.90
C PHE A 116 -7.58 -8.61 -4.21
N ILE A 117 -8.11 -9.83 -4.23
CA ILE A 117 -8.78 -10.37 -5.43
C ILE A 117 -10.03 -9.52 -5.74
N SER A 118 -10.90 -9.29 -4.75
CA SER A 118 -12.10 -8.49 -4.95
C SER A 118 -11.79 -7.06 -5.38
N TYR A 119 -10.80 -6.42 -4.76
CA TYR A 119 -10.39 -5.04 -5.09
C TYR A 119 -9.81 -4.93 -6.50
N ASN A 120 -8.92 -5.85 -6.90
CA ASN A 120 -8.23 -5.75 -8.19
C ASN A 120 -9.07 -6.26 -9.36
N PHE A 121 -9.87 -7.32 -9.17
CA PHE A 121 -10.53 -8.02 -10.28
C PHE A 121 -12.03 -7.72 -10.41
N ILE A 122 -12.75 -7.44 -9.31
CA ILE A 122 -14.20 -7.20 -9.34
C ILE A 122 -14.53 -5.71 -9.26
N ARG A 123 -13.96 -5.02 -8.28
CA ARG A 123 -14.36 -3.65 -7.94
C ARG A 123 -13.87 -2.65 -9.00
N LYS A 124 -14.81 -1.94 -9.63
CA LYS A 124 -14.48 -0.77 -10.47
C LYS A 124 -13.98 0.37 -9.60
N HIS A 125 -12.84 0.95 -9.97
CA HIS A 125 -12.25 2.08 -9.27
C HIS A 125 -12.79 3.40 -9.84
N GLY A 126 -13.16 4.33 -8.97
CA GLY A 126 -13.92 5.53 -9.33
C GLY A 126 -13.20 6.48 -10.29
N THR A 127 -11.87 6.61 -10.18
CA THR A 127 -11.07 7.51 -11.03
C THR A 127 -10.79 6.88 -12.41
N ILE A 128 -10.19 5.69 -12.44
CA ILE A 128 -9.83 4.97 -13.67
C ILE A 128 -11.04 4.33 -14.40
N LYS A 129 -12.23 4.35 -13.79
CA LYS A 129 -13.52 3.83 -14.34
C LYS A 129 -13.54 2.34 -14.70
N MET A 130 -12.47 1.60 -14.43
CA MET A 130 -12.33 0.15 -14.62
C MET A 130 -11.72 -0.51 -13.38
N THR A 131 -11.53 -1.83 -13.40
CA THR A 131 -10.84 -2.52 -12.28
C THR A 131 -9.32 -2.33 -12.37
N PRO A 132 -8.59 -2.34 -11.26
CA PRO A 132 -7.13 -2.27 -11.29
C PRO A 132 -6.47 -3.34 -12.18
N ALA A 133 -6.99 -4.56 -12.18
CA ALA A 133 -6.48 -5.63 -13.05
C ALA A 133 -6.70 -5.34 -14.54
N MET A 134 -7.80 -4.66 -14.90
CA MET A 134 -8.00 -4.19 -16.28
C MET A 134 -7.01 -3.10 -16.65
N ALA A 135 -6.79 -2.11 -15.77
CA ALA A 135 -5.82 -1.04 -16.02
C ALA A 135 -4.38 -1.56 -16.13
N ALA A 136 -4.07 -2.67 -15.45
CA ALA A 136 -2.80 -3.37 -15.57
C ALA A 136 -2.71 -4.32 -16.78
N GLY A 137 -3.77 -4.47 -17.59
CA GLY A 137 -3.79 -5.36 -18.76
C GLY A 137 -3.89 -6.85 -18.42
N ILE A 138 -4.22 -7.21 -17.18
CA ILE A 138 -4.29 -8.62 -16.72
C ILE A 138 -5.60 -9.29 -17.16
N THR A 139 -6.68 -8.52 -17.30
CA THR A 139 -7.99 -9.01 -17.73
C THR A 139 -8.69 -7.98 -18.60
N ALA A 140 -9.49 -8.44 -19.58
CA ALA A 140 -10.28 -7.57 -20.44
C ALA A 140 -11.61 -7.12 -19.79
N ARG A 141 -12.07 -7.80 -18.74
CA ARG A 141 -13.34 -7.50 -18.06
C ARG A 141 -13.24 -7.65 -16.54
N PRO A 142 -14.16 -7.01 -15.79
CA PRO A 142 -14.33 -7.32 -14.38
C PRO A 142 -14.70 -8.79 -14.19
N TRP A 143 -14.18 -9.37 -13.13
CA TRP A 143 -14.58 -10.69 -12.67
C TRP A 143 -15.88 -10.60 -11.86
N THR A 144 -16.51 -11.75 -11.71
CA THR A 144 -17.69 -11.99 -10.89
C THR A 144 -17.29 -12.70 -9.61
N MET A 145 -18.16 -12.68 -8.59
CA MET A 145 -17.91 -13.43 -7.36
C MET A 145 -17.85 -14.94 -7.62
N GLY A 146 -18.63 -15.45 -8.58
CA GLY A 146 -18.62 -16.86 -8.97
C GLY A 146 -17.26 -17.33 -9.48
N GLU A 147 -16.55 -16.49 -10.24
CA GLU A 147 -15.20 -16.79 -10.72
C GLU A 147 -14.17 -16.89 -9.59
N ILE A 148 -14.31 -16.07 -8.53
CA ILE A 148 -13.45 -16.18 -7.34
C ILE A 148 -13.70 -17.52 -6.62
N VAL A 149 -14.96 -17.90 -6.44
CA VAL A 149 -15.32 -19.15 -5.77
C VAL A 149 -14.80 -20.35 -6.57
N TRP A 150 -14.92 -20.31 -7.90
CA TRP A 150 -14.41 -21.36 -8.77
C TRP A 150 -12.89 -21.50 -8.72
N LEU A 151 -12.15 -20.39 -8.60
CA LEU A 151 -10.68 -20.42 -8.46
C LEU A 151 -10.20 -21.00 -7.11
N ALA A 152 -11.07 -21.03 -6.10
CA ALA A 152 -10.72 -21.51 -4.76
C ALA A 152 -11.00 -23.01 -4.54
N GLY A 153 -11.56 -23.71 -5.53
CA GLY A 153 -11.88 -25.15 -5.49
C GLY A 153 -11.20 -25.92 -6.62
#